data_AF-A0A2J7Q5W6-F1
#
_entry.id   AF-A0A2J7Q5W6-F1
#
_cell.length_a   1.000
_cell.length_b   1.000
_cell.length_c   1.000
_cell.angle_alpha   90.00
_cell.angle_beta   90.00
_cell.angle_gamma   90.00
#
_symmetry.space_group_name_H-M   'P 1'
#
loop_
_entity.id
_entity.type
_entity.pdbx_description
1 polymer ?
#
loop_
_entity_poly.entity_id
_entity_poly.type
_entity_poly.pdbx_seq_one_letter_code
_entity_poly.pdbx_strand_id
1 'polypeptide(L)'
;QFQGIETNVSYVECAAVCGSPIRNVTSVPQDLISPGYPSSYPANARCRWILTSNEYRRFDLHFVDLDIEASTNCTADYLTIEDVHVPYGHNVITEGLGQNYVFNGGAPDRYHSFSNGVRSPQIKATFCGRGLPIDYYSQQNTVQVTFQSNSAMSGKGFKLRYAFEGCNRNYTGMQGRILMQTVPSECTLMIQAPANFTIALYFLSFYIQQSEQCLETSLEVRDGPTRNSPPLARLCGYAVPNPVFSTGNALLLLASGTASYTHFDITYTTTDKGQGCGGKLFNYGGVFTSPLYPNNYRNSSQCRWDVSVPIGTVTLLKFTVFDIGPRNTCDSDFVELYDVDIENNVETFKTRYCGEDNPVLHEGSTGTVSVIYTTSVHNGGTGWVARFTAKHPGATVADDNW
;
A
#
# COMPACT_ATOMS: atom_id res chain seq x y z
N GLN A 1 56.45 -39.27 -8.00
CA GLN A 1 56.41 -37.82 -7.72
C GLN A 1 55.18 -37.26 -8.41
N PHE A 2 54.14 -36.90 -7.67
CA PHE A 2 53.06 -36.09 -8.22
C PHE A 2 53.39 -34.63 -7.90
N GLN A 3 53.64 -33.83 -8.94
CA GLN A 3 53.71 -32.37 -8.80
C GLN A 3 52.29 -31.86 -8.57
N GLY A 4 52.04 -31.35 -7.36
CA GLY A 4 50.81 -30.61 -7.06
C GLY A 4 50.82 -29.27 -7.79
N ILE A 5 49.65 -28.83 -8.25
CA ILE A 5 49.45 -27.49 -8.80
C ILE A 5 49.36 -26.53 -7.62
N GLU A 6 50.31 -25.60 -7.51
CA GLU A 6 50.19 -24.44 -6.62
C GLU A 6 49.35 -23.37 -7.33
N THR A 7 48.13 -23.14 -6.84
CA THR A 7 47.28 -22.03 -7.30
C THR A 7 47.46 -20.84 -6.37
N ASN A 8 48.08 -19.77 -6.86
CA ASN A 8 48.04 -18.46 -6.19
C ASN A 8 46.72 -17.77 -6.51
N VAL A 9 45.85 -17.65 -5.51
CA VAL A 9 44.62 -16.86 -5.60
C VAL A 9 44.90 -15.48 -5.03
N SER A 10 44.87 -14.46 -5.88
CA SER A 10 44.87 -13.06 -5.46
C SER A 10 43.43 -12.54 -5.49
N TYR A 11 43.01 -11.91 -4.39
CA TYR A 11 41.73 -11.21 -4.31
C TYR A 11 41.99 -9.71 -4.43
N VAL A 12 41.29 -9.05 -5.34
CA VAL A 12 41.23 -7.60 -5.40
C VAL A 12 39.93 -7.19 -4.74
N GLU A 13 40.01 -6.46 -3.63
CA GLU A 13 38.85 -5.87 -2.98
C GLU A 13 38.28 -4.78 -3.91
N CYS A 14 37.22 -5.10 -4.65
CA CYS A 14 36.48 -4.09 -5.40
C CYS A 14 35.58 -3.34 -4.42
N ALA A 15 35.56 -2.01 -4.47
CA ALA A 15 34.55 -1.23 -3.78
C ALA A 15 33.17 -1.73 -4.22
N ALA A 16 32.37 -2.23 -3.26
CA ALA A 16 31.04 -2.73 -3.56
C ALA A 16 30.20 -1.58 -4.12
N VAL A 17 29.82 -1.68 -5.41
CA VAL A 17 29.00 -0.68 -6.13
C VAL A 17 27.72 -0.33 -5.35
N CYS A 18 27.19 -1.30 -4.62
CA CYS A 18 25.96 -1.20 -3.82
C CYS A 18 26.20 -0.80 -2.35
N GLY A 19 27.44 -0.60 -1.92
CA GLY A 19 27.80 -0.36 -0.52
C GLY A 19 27.53 -1.57 0.39
N SER A 20 27.35 -1.33 1.69
CA SER A 20 27.15 -2.39 2.70
C SER A 20 25.85 -3.18 2.46
N PRO A 21 25.91 -4.52 2.36
CA PRO A 21 24.73 -5.36 2.11
C PRO A 21 23.84 -5.54 3.34
N ILE A 22 24.37 -5.40 4.55
CA ILE A 22 23.59 -5.48 5.79
C ILE A 22 23.57 -4.10 6.42
N ARG A 23 22.38 -3.65 6.83
CA ARG A 23 22.16 -2.35 7.46
C ARG A 23 21.24 -2.51 8.64
N ASN A 24 21.68 -2.01 9.78
CA ASN A 24 20.84 -1.94 10.97
C ASN A 24 19.95 -0.71 10.87
N VAL A 25 18.65 -0.92 11.10
CA VAL A 25 17.67 0.15 11.23
C VAL A 25 17.79 0.76 12.61
N THR A 26 17.69 2.08 12.67
CA THR A 26 17.74 2.85 13.93
C THR A 26 16.55 3.79 14.01
N SER A 27 16.37 4.47 15.15
CA SER A 27 15.37 5.53 15.29
C SER A 27 15.69 6.80 14.50
N VAL A 28 16.94 6.96 14.06
CA VAL A 28 17.37 8.08 13.24
C VAL A 28 17.11 7.73 11.78
N PRO A 29 16.43 8.59 10.99
CA PRO A 29 16.24 8.32 9.56
C PRO A 29 17.54 8.15 8.81
N GLN A 30 17.64 7.04 8.08
CA GLN A 30 18.77 6.66 7.25
C GLN A 30 18.33 6.56 5.79
N ASP A 31 19.23 6.85 4.86
CA ASP A 31 18.94 6.78 3.43
C ASP A 31 19.60 5.54 2.80
N LEU A 32 18.84 4.84 1.96
CA LEU A 32 19.31 3.82 1.03
C LEU A 32 19.13 4.34 -0.39
N ILE A 33 20.22 4.42 -1.14
CA ILE A 33 20.23 4.98 -2.50
C ILE A 33 20.71 3.94 -3.51
N SER A 34 20.20 4.02 -4.74
CA SER A 34 20.78 3.29 -5.85
C SER A 34 22.23 3.74 -6.10
N PRO A 35 23.10 2.87 -6.63
CA PRO A 35 24.44 3.27 -7.03
C PRO A 35 24.39 4.43 -8.04
N GLY A 36 25.22 5.45 -7.84
CA GLY A 36 25.29 6.62 -8.72
C GLY A 36 24.28 7.74 -8.44
N TYR A 37 23.26 7.51 -7.61
CA TYR A 37 22.26 8.54 -7.28
C TYR A 37 22.90 9.82 -6.70
N PRO A 38 22.49 11.04 -7.12
CA PRO A 38 21.32 11.37 -7.95
C PRO A 38 21.57 11.35 -9.47
N SER A 39 22.75 10.90 -9.91
CA SER A 39 23.04 10.65 -11.33
C SER A 39 22.52 9.27 -11.75
N SER A 40 22.65 8.94 -13.03
CA SER A 40 22.19 7.65 -13.53
C SER A 40 22.87 6.46 -12.87
N TYR A 41 22.07 5.43 -12.57
CA TYR A 41 22.59 4.17 -12.07
C TYR A 41 23.30 3.36 -13.16
N PRO A 42 24.27 2.51 -12.80
CA PRO A 42 25.01 1.72 -13.76
C PRO A 42 24.15 0.61 -14.40
N ALA A 43 24.49 0.25 -15.63
CA ALA A 43 23.93 -0.91 -16.32
C ALA A 43 24.39 -2.21 -15.63
N ASN A 44 23.54 -3.24 -15.68
CA ASN A 44 23.74 -4.56 -15.08
C ASN A 44 24.01 -4.52 -13.58
N ALA A 45 23.53 -3.48 -12.89
CA ALA A 45 23.63 -3.37 -11.45
C ALA A 45 22.84 -4.50 -10.80
N ARG A 46 23.43 -5.14 -9.79
CA ARG A 46 22.77 -6.16 -8.98
C ARG A 46 23.06 -5.87 -7.52
N CYS A 47 22.12 -5.22 -6.88
CA CYS A 47 22.23 -4.83 -5.48
C CYS A 47 21.21 -5.56 -4.63
N ARG A 48 21.66 -5.97 -3.45
CA ARG A 48 20.82 -6.60 -2.44
C ARG A 48 21.22 -6.04 -1.08
N TRP A 49 20.21 -5.54 -0.35
CA TRP A 49 20.36 -5.02 0.99
C TRP A 49 19.40 -5.73 1.94
N ILE A 50 19.89 -6.06 3.13
CA ILE A 50 19.11 -6.58 4.24
C ILE A 50 19.05 -5.49 5.30
N LEU A 51 17.87 -4.93 5.49
CA LEU A 51 17.57 -3.99 6.56
C LEU A 51 17.05 -4.79 7.75
N THR A 52 17.76 -4.74 8.87
CA THR A 52 17.42 -5.53 10.07
C THR A 52 17.27 -4.65 11.30
N SER A 53 16.27 -4.96 12.11
CA SER A 53 15.98 -4.33 13.40
C SER A 53 16.34 -5.30 14.52
N ASN A 54 17.31 -4.90 15.33
CA ASN A 54 17.79 -5.64 16.51
C ASN A 54 16.79 -5.67 17.68
N GLU A 55 15.78 -4.80 17.67
CA GLU A 55 14.79 -4.68 18.74
C GLU A 55 13.45 -5.39 18.43
N TYR A 56 13.40 -6.22 17.38
CA TYR A 56 12.16 -6.78 16.83
C TYR A 56 11.11 -5.71 16.44
N ARG A 57 11.54 -4.45 16.35
CA ARG A 57 10.68 -3.34 15.91
C ARG A 57 10.54 -3.37 14.40
N ARG A 58 9.32 -3.15 13.93
CA ARG A 58 9.02 -2.89 12.53
C ARG A 58 9.44 -1.46 12.16
N PHE A 59 9.57 -1.21 10.87
CA PHE A 59 10.03 0.05 10.33
C PHE A 59 9.36 0.35 8.99
N ASP A 60 9.35 1.61 8.62
CA ASP A 60 8.85 2.07 7.32
C ASP A 60 10.01 2.39 6.38
N LEU A 61 9.76 2.20 5.07
CA LEU A 61 10.62 2.67 4.00
C LEU A 61 9.82 3.68 3.17
N HIS A 62 10.21 4.94 3.29
CA HIS A 62 9.62 6.06 2.59
C HIS A 62 10.36 6.34 1.28
N PHE A 63 9.61 6.48 0.17
CA PHE A 63 10.19 6.84 -1.11
C PHE A 63 10.41 8.36 -1.20
N VAL A 64 11.68 8.76 -1.23
CA VAL A 64 12.07 10.17 -1.43
C VAL A 64 12.19 10.49 -2.92
N ASP A 65 12.71 9.56 -3.72
CA ASP A 65 12.82 9.68 -5.17
C ASP A 65 12.79 8.29 -5.83
N LEU A 66 12.20 8.19 -7.03
CA LEU A 66 12.16 6.99 -7.85
C LEU A 66 12.12 7.37 -9.34
N ASP A 67 13.14 6.95 -10.09
CA ASP A 67 13.27 7.11 -11.54
C ASP A 67 14.07 5.91 -12.09
N ILE A 68 13.36 4.80 -12.30
CA ILE A 68 13.86 3.52 -12.83
C ILE A 68 13.22 3.27 -14.21
N GLU A 69 13.87 2.53 -15.12
CA GLU A 69 13.29 2.19 -16.43
C GLU A 69 11.91 1.54 -16.28
N ALA A 70 10.88 2.12 -16.91
CA ALA A 70 9.55 1.52 -16.92
C ALA A 70 9.50 0.36 -17.93
N SER A 71 8.88 -0.76 -17.54
CA SER A 71 8.64 -1.91 -18.42
C SER A 71 7.43 -2.71 -17.95
N THR A 72 6.88 -3.55 -18.82
CA THR A 72 5.76 -4.42 -18.49
C THR A 72 6.08 -5.28 -17.29
N ASN A 73 5.24 -5.22 -16.26
CA ASN A 73 5.46 -5.90 -14.97
C ASN A 73 6.86 -5.67 -14.34
N CYS A 74 7.54 -4.57 -14.68
CA CYS A 74 8.90 -4.26 -14.24
C CYS A 74 9.92 -5.38 -14.57
N THR A 75 9.85 -5.98 -15.75
CA THR A 75 10.79 -7.06 -16.17
C THR A 75 12.16 -6.56 -16.62
N ALA A 76 12.31 -5.29 -16.96
CA ALA A 76 13.58 -4.69 -17.38
C ALA A 76 14.43 -4.30 -16.15
N ASP A 77 14.20 -3.09 -15.62
CA ASP A 77 14.84 -2.60 -14.41
C ASP A 77 13.81 -2.55 -13.29
N TYR A 78 14.20 -2.95 -12.09
CA TYR A 78 13.26 -3.03 -10.98
C TYR A 78 13.92 -2.90 -9.62
N LEU A 79 13.11 -2.39 -8.69
CA LEU A 79 13.35 -2.40 -7.26
C LEU A 79 12.31 -3.30 -6.60
N THR A 80 12.72 -4.32 -5.87
CA THR A 80 11.82 -5.10 -5.01
C THR A 80 12.09 -4.82 -3.54
N ILE A 81 11.02 -4.64 -2.77
CA ILE A 81 11.06 -4.60 -1.31
C ILE A 81 10.22 -5.77 -0.80
N GLU A 82 10.80 -6.62 0.03
CA GLU A 82 10.10 -7.77 0.58
C GLU A 82 10.39 -8.03 2.06
N ASP A 83 9.34 -8.37 2.82
CA ASP A 83 9.48 -8.86 4.18
C ASP A 83 10.11 -10.26 4.17
N VAL A 84 11.27 -10.40 4.79
CA VAL A 84 11.94 -11.70 4.90
C VAL A 84 11.33 -12.44 6.07
N HIS A 85 10.57 -13.51 5.77
CA HIS A 85 10.21 -14.48 6.79
C HIS A 85 11.49 -15.19 7.22
N VAL A 86 11.88 -15.06 8.49
CA VAL A 86 12.92 -15.90 9.09
C VAL A 86 12.19 -17.03 9.79
N PRO A 87 11.82 -18.14 9.11
CA PRO A 87 11.32 -19.30 9.83
C PRO A 87 12.49 -19.82 10.66
N TYR A 88 12.45 -19.55 11.96
CA TYR A 88 13.24 -20.18 13.01
C TYR A 88 14.62 -20.72 12.56
N GLY A 89 15.65 -19.88 12.62
CA GLY A 89 17.02 -20.36 12.76
C GLY A 89 17.67 -21.03 11.55
N HIS A 90 17.10 -20.95 10.35
CA HIS A 90 17.89 -21.26 9.15
C HIS A 90 18.78 -20.06 8.83
N ASN A 91 20.05 -20.18 9.23
CA ASN A 91 21.14 -19.38 8.68
C ASN A 91 21.05 -19.50 7.15
N VAL A 92 20.53 -18.46 6.49
CA VAL A 92 20.77 -18.29 5.06
C VAL A 92 22.28 -18.15 4.97
N ILE A 93 22.96 -19.15 4.40
CA ILE A 93 24.40 -19.13 4.19
C ILE A 93 24.68 -17.92 3.29
N THR A 94 25.14 -16.83 3.90
CA THR A 94 25.54 -15.59 3.21
C THR A 94 27.04 -15.59 2.94
N GLU A 95 27.55 -16.69 2.38
CA GLU A 95 28.94 -16.76 1.95
C GLU A 95 29.03 -17.39 0.55
N GLY A 96 29.35 -16.54 -0.43
CA GLY A 96 29.99 -16.89 -1.70
C GLY A 96 29.17 -17.68 -2.73
N LEU A 97 29.30 -17.27 -4.00
CA LEU A 97 29.89 -18.09 -5.09
C LEU A 97 29.22 -17.82 -6.46
N GLY A 98 30.02 -17.25 -7.38
CA GLY A 98 30.19 -17.74 -8.75
C GLY A 98 29.05 -17.56 -9.78
N GLN A 99 29.44 -17.28 -11.02
CA GLN A 99 28.56 -17.03 -12.17
C GLN A 99 27.81 -18.25 -12.72
N ASN A 100 27.83 -19.41 -12.06
CA ASN A 100 27.08 -20.60 -12.50
C ASN A 100 26.55 -21.38 -11.30
N TYR A 101 25.26 -21.22 -10.96
CA TYR A 101 24.51 -22.21 -10.18
C TYR A 101 23.04 -22.23 -10.58
N VAL A 102 22.57 -23.41 -10.99
CA VAL A 102 21.16 -23.79 -11.09
C VAL A 102 20.71 -24.18 -9.68
N PHE A 103 19.83 -23.37 -9.09
CA PHE A 103 19.13 -23.76 -7.86
C PHE A 103 17.79 -24.38 -8.24
N ASN A 104 17.71 -25.70 -8.21
CA ASN A 104 16.46 -26.44 -8.29
C ASN A 104 15.97 -26.69 -6.86
N GLY A 105 15.43 -25.64 -6.25
CA GLY A 105 14.81 -25.70 -4.94
C GLY A 105 13.54 -24.86 -4.98
N GLY A 106 12.50 -25.44 -5.58
CA GLY A 106 11.15 -24.95 -5.41
C GLY A 106 10.76 -25.14 -3.95
N ALA A 107 10.93 -24.10 -3.13
CA ALA A 107 9.94 -23.90 -2.09
C ALA A 107 8.62 -23.79 -2.85
N PRO A 108 7.61 -24.62 -2.57
CA PRO A 108 6.30 -24.39 -3.15
C PRO A 108 5.93 -22.99 -2.68
N ASP A 109 5.93 -22.02 -3.59
CA ASP A 109 5.50 -20.67 -3.30
C ASP A 109 4.11 -20.80 -2.67
N ARG A 110 4.05 -20.79 -1.35
CA ARG A 110 2.82 -20.55 -0.64
C ARG A 110 2.61 -19.05 -0.81
N TYR A 111 2.19 -18.68 -2.02
CA TYR A 111 1.56 -17.40 -2.30
C TYR A 111 0.33 -17.34 -1.39
N HIS A 112 0.56 -16.94 -0.15
CA HIS A 112 -0.51 -16.66 0.77
C HIS A 112 -1.21 -15.43 0.19
N SER A 113 -2.35 -15.64 -0.45
CA SER A 113 -3.21 -14.50 -0.76
C SER A 113 -3.63 -13.86 0.55
N PHE A 114 -3.78 -12.54 0.53
CA PHE A 114 -4.37 -11.78 1.62
C PHE A 114 -5.77 -12.31 1.99
N SER A 115 -6.41 -13.08 1.10
CA SER A 115 -7.71 -13.75 1.29
C SER A 115 -7.76 -14.75 2.44
N ASN A 116 -6.64 -15.33 2.89
CA ASN A 116 -6.69 -16.45 3.85
C ASN A 116 -6.76 -16.05 5.33
N GLY A 117 -7.18 -14.83 5.66
CA GLY A 117 -7.18 -14.35 7.06
C GLY A 117 -5.78 -14.35 7.71
N VAL A 118 -4.73 -14.59 6.93
CA VAL A 118 -3.35 -14.51 7.36
C VAL A 118 -2.96 -13.03 7.31
N ARG A 119 -2.80 -12.42 8.49
CA ARG A 119 -2.39 -11.02 8.68
C ARG A 119 -0.97 -10.69 8.14
N SER A 120 -0.36 -11.56 7.35
CA SER A 120 0.99 -11.42 6.80
C SER A 120 1.19 -12.34 5.59
N PRO A 121 0.59 -12.07 4.43
CA PRO A 121 1.20 -12.55 3.20
C PRO A 121 2.63 -11.97 3.13
N GLN A 122 3.59 -12.73 2.60
CA GLN A 122 4.93 -12.17 2.32
C GLN A 122 4.71 -10.95 1.43
N ILE A 123 4.86 -9.76 2.02
CA ILE A 123 4.66 -8.52 1.30
C ILE A 123 5.89 -8.41 0.42
N LYS A 124 5.72 -8.62 -0.89
CA LYS A 124 6.73 -8.35 -1.90
C LYS A 124 6.13 -7.34 -2.86
N ALA A 125 6.75 -6.18 -2.97
CA ALA A 125 6.36 -5.13 -3.89
C ALA A 125 7.48 -4.90 -4.89
N THR A 126 7.14 -4.87 -6.17
CA THR A 126 8.07 -4.55 -7.26
C THR A 126 7.72 -3.17 -7.81
N PHE A 127 8.74 -2.34 -8.00
CA PHE A 127 8.62 -0.95 -8.43
C PHE A 127 9.54 -0.67 -9.63
N CYS A 128 9.04 0.11 -10.57
CA CYS A 128 9.78 0.70 -11.69
C CYS A 128 9.07 1.97 -12.17
N GLY A 129 9.68 2.75 -13.07
CA GLY A 129 9.15 4.01 -13.54
C GLY A 129 9.50 5.21 -12.65
N ARG A 130 8.71 6.29 -12.80
CA ARG A 130 8.99 7.62 -12.22
C ARG A 130 8.00 8.12 -11.16
N GLY A 131 6.92 7.39 -10.95
CA GLY A 131 5.91 7.76 -9.96
C GLY A 131 6.36 7.33 -8.57
N LEU A 132 6.31 8.23 -7.58
CA LEU A 132 6.52 7.85 -6.19
C LEU A 132 5.42 6.85 -5.76
N PRO A 133 5.79 5.61 -5.41
CA PRO A 133 4.82 4.62 -4.94
C PRO A 133 4.43 4.91 -3.48
N ILE A 134 3.56 4.08 -2.92
CA ILE A 134 3.28 4.13 -1.49
C ILE A 134 4.51 3.71 -0.68
N ASP A 135 4.60 4.25 0.54
CA ASP A 135 5.59 3.80 1.52
C ASP A 135 5.39 2.32 1.83
N TYR A 136 6.51 1.63 2.06
CA TYR A 136 6.50 0.22 2.43
C TYR A 136 6.54 0.10 3.95
N TYR A 137 5.57 -0.62 4.53
CA TYR A 137 5.48 -0.84 5.98
C TYR A 137 5.84 -2.27 6.32
N SER A 138 6.96 -2.47 7.01
CA SER A 138 7.44 -3.82 7.33
C SER A 138 6.47 -4.56 8.27
N GLN A 139 6.19 -5.82 7.94
CA GLN A 139 5.52 -6.75 8.85
C GLN A 139 6.52 -7.61 9.63
N GLN A 140 7.78 -7.60 9.21
CA GLN A 140 8.87 -8.28 9.89
C GLN A 140 9.88 -7.27 10.44
N ASN A 141 10.80 -7.76 11.27
CA ASN A 141 11.96 -7.00 11.71
C ASN A 141 13.11 -7.03 10.69
N THR A 142 12.93 -7.74 9.57
CA THR A 142 13.91 -7.87 8.49
C THR A 142 13.23 -7.68 7.13
N VAL A 143 13.74 -6.73 6.35
CA VAL A 143 13.29 -6.42 4.99
C VAL A 143 14.46 -6.57 4.03
N GLN A 144 14.22 -7.22 2.90
CA GLN A 144 15.15 -7.30 1.80
C GLN A 144 14.78 -6.28 0.73
N VAL A 145 15.76 -5.47 0.33
CA VAL A 145 15.64 -4.55 -0.80
C VAL A 145 16.58 -5.04 -1.90
N THR A 146 16.05 -5.30 -3.09
CA THR A 146 16.83 -5.75 -4.25
C THR A 146 16.64 -4.78 -5.40
N PHE A 147 17.73 -4.34 -6.01
CA PHE A 147 17.71 -3.52 -7.23
C PHE A 147 18.46 -4.23 -8.33
N GLN A 148 17.83 -4.36 -9.49
CA GLN A 148 18.46 -4.91 -10.69
C GLN A 148 18.21 -4.00 -11.90
N SER A 149 19.26 -3.76 -12.67
CA SER A 149 19.17 -3.10 -13.98
C SER A 149 19.67 -4.01 -15.10
N ASN A 150 19.18 -3.76 -16.30
CA ASN A 150 19.58 -4.43 -17.53
C ASN A 150 20.83 -3.77 -18.14
N SER A 151 21.15 -4.10 -19.41
CA SER A 151 22.34 -3.56 -20.09
C SER A 151 22.26 -2.08 -20.48
N ALA A 152 21.08 -1.46 -20.44
CA ALA A 152 20.86 -0.05 -20.66
C ALA A 152 20.96 0.73 -19.33
N MET A 153 21.36 2.00 -19.40
CA MET A 153 21.27 2.93 -18.27
C MET A 153 20.10 3.86 -18.49
N SER A 154 19.19 3.94 -17.51
CA SER A 154 17.95 4.71 -17.70
C SER A 154 17.43 5.35 -16.41
N GLY A 155 17.47 6.68 -16.31
CA GLY A 155 16.96 7.39 -15.12
C GLY A 155 18.00 7.55 -14.00
N LYS A 156 17.60 8.19 -12.91
CA LYS A 156 18.46 8.56 -11.76
C LYS A 156 18.53 7.50 -10.67
N GLY A 157 17.62 6.53 -10.70
CA GLY A 157 17.52 5.47 -9.71
C GLY A 157 16.59 5.85 -8.56
N PHE A 158 16.95 5.55 -7.32
CA PHE A 158 16.06 5.75 -6.19
C PHE A 158 16.75 6.26 -4.94
N LYS A 159 15.96 6.88 -4.08
CA LYS A 159 16.30 7.19 -2.71
C LYS A 159 15.16 6.76 -1.78
N LEU A 160 15.44 5.76 -0.97
CA LEU A 160 14.58 5.30 0.11
C LEU A 160 15.09 5.86 1.43
N ARG A 161 14.18 6.27 2.31
CA ARG A 161 14.47 6.66 3.69
C ARG A 161 13.84 5.65 4.63
N TYR A 162 14.60 5.10 5.56
CA TYR A 162 14.13 4.09 6.50
C TYR A 162 14.54 4.45 7.94
N ALA A 163 13.66 4.18 8.90
CA ALA A 163 13.88 4.39 10.33
C ALA A 163 12.92 3.52 11.12
N PHE A 164 13.16 3.31 12.42
CA PHE A 164 12.11 2.81 13.30
C PHE A 164 10.88 3.70 13.21
N GLU A 165 9.71 3.07 13.30
CA GLU A 165 8.42 3.74 13.26
C GLU A 165 8.36 4.83 14.34
N GLY A 166 8.49 6.08 13.91
CA GLY A 166 8.06 7.25 14.66
C GLY A 166 6.56 7.41 14.44
N CYS A 167 5.82 7.66 15.51
CA CYS A 167 4.38 7.72 15.37
C CYS A 167 3.94 9.03 14.68
N ASN A 168 4.64 10.14 14.92
CA ASN A 168 4.30 11.43 14.31
C ASN A 168 4.69 11.43 12.83
N ARG A 169 3.72 11.65 11.93
CA ARG A 169 3.93 11.56 10.47
C ARG A 169 3.16 12.64 9.73
N ASN A 170 3.74 13.12 8.63
CA ASN A 170 3.11 14.07 7.72
C ASN A 170 2.97 13.42 6.34
N TYR A 171 1.76 13.40 5.81
CA TYR A 171 1.41 12.81 4.54
C TYR A 171 1.03 13.90 3.54
N THR A 172 1.68 13.93 2.39
CA THR A 172 1.42 14.92 1.32
C THR A 172 1.02 14.27 0.00
N GLY A 173 0.95 12.94 -0.03
CA GLY A 173 0.55 12.17 -1.20
C GLY A 173 -0.93 12.38 -1.55
N MET A 174 -1.29 12.05 -2.79
CA MET A 174 -2.69 12.05 -3.25
C MET A 174 -3.50 10.87 -2.67
N GLN A 175 -2.81 9.92 -2.07
CA GLN A 175 -3.34 8.79 -1.34
C GLN A 175 -2.24 8.23 -0.45
N GLY A 176 -2.61 7.41 0.54
CA GLY A 176 -1.65 6.68 1.33
C GLY A 176 -2.28 5.80 2.38
N ARG A 177 -1.44 5.04 3.07
CA ARG A 177 -1.86 4.14 4.15
C ARG A 177 -1.24 4.58 5.46
N ILE A 178 -2.06 4.68 6.49
CA ILE A 178 -1.65 4.97 7.86
C ILE A 178 -1.85 3.70 8.65
N LEU A 179 -0.75 2.97 8.83
CA LEU A 179 -0.70 1.79 9.68
C LEU A 179 -0.07 2.18 11.02
N MET A 180 -0.77 1.89 12.11
CA MET A 180 -0.26 2.00 13.47
C MET A 180 -0.57 0.69 14.18
N GLN A 181 0.45 -0.04 14.58
CA GLN A 181 0.27 -1.35 15.24
C GLN A 181 0.23 -1.27 16.75
N THR A 182 0.83 -0.19 17.26
CA THR A 182 0.87 0.18 18.65
C THR A 182 0.65 1.67 18.75
N VAL A 183 -0.51 2.10 19.26
CA VAL A 183 -0.79 3.53 19.46
C VAL A 183 -0.14 3.99 20.78
N PRO A 184 0.87 4.89 20.75
CA PRO A 184 1.49 5.43 21.95
C PRO A 184 0.55 6.41 22.68
N SER A 185 0.99 6.92 23.84
CA SER A 185 0.20 7.84 24.67
C SER A 185 -0.15 9.15 23.96
N GLU A 186 0.72 9.64 23.09
CA GLU A 186 0.41 10.77 22.21
C GLU A 186 1.03 10.56 20.84
N CYS A 187 0.20 10.79 19.82
CA CYS A 187 0.61 10.74 18.44
C CYS A 187 -0.13 11.76 17.60
N THR A 188 0.61 12.44 16.71
CA THR A 188 0.08 13.46 15.81
C THR A 188 0.42 13.11 14.37
N LEU A 189 -0.61 12.86 13.58
CA LEU A 189 -0.50 12.56 12.16
C LEU A 189 -1.18 13.69 11.37
N MET A 190 -0.52 14.23 10.36
CA MET A 190 -1.07 15.27 9.50
C MET A 190 -1.21 14.75 8.07
N ILE A 191 -2.35 14.96 7.44
CA ILE A 191 -2.53 14.76 5.99
C ILE A 191 -2.77 16.12 5.36
N GLN A 192 -1.97 16.47 4.36
CA GLN A 192 -2.06 17.72 3.62
C GLN A 192 -2.17 17.43 2.13
N ALA A 193 -3.38 17.59 1.59
CA ALA A 193 -3.66 17.51 0.17
C ALA A 193 -3.43 18.87 -0.53
N PRO A 194 -3.33 18.90 -1.87
CA PRO A 194 -3.30 20.15 -2.64
C PRO A 194 -4.51 21.05 -2.35
N ALA A 195 -4.38 22.35 -2.62
CA ALA A 195 -5.50 23.28 -2.48
C ALA A 195 -6.70 22.84 -3.33
N ASN A 196 -7.92 23.07 -2.83
CA ASN A 196 -9.21 22.67 -3.43
C ASN A 196 -9.49 21.16 -3.46
N PHE A 197 -8.65 20.33 -2.86
CA PHE A 197 -8.93 18.91 -2.67
C PHE A 197 -9.64 18.66 -1.34
N THR A 198 -10.35 17.54 -1.28
CA THR A 198 -10.90 16.95 -0.05
C THR A 198 -10.23 15.59 0.20
N ILE A 199 -10.33 15.10 1.44
CA ILE A 199 -9.68 13.87 1.91
C ILE A 199 -10.77 12.93 2.43
N ALA A 200 -10.69 11.65 2.06
CA ALA A 200 -11.50 10.58 2.62
C ALA A 200 -10.61 9.58 3.37
N LEU A 201 -10.99 9.21 4.58
CA LEU A 201 -10.35 8.17 5.40
C LEU A 201 -11.21 6.91 5.40
N TYR A 202 -10.60 5.78 5.06
CA TYR A 202 -11.23 4.46 5.04
C TYR A 202 -10.54 3.52 6.03
N PHE A 203 -11.29 2.90 6.93
CA PHE A 203 -10.74 2.06 8.00
C PHE A 203 -10.80 0.59 7.60
N LEU A 204 -9.64 -0.06 7.46
CA LEU A 204 -9.55 -1.50 7.19
C LEU A 204 -9.58 -2.31 8.49
N SER A 205 -8.89 -1.83 9.53
CA SER A 205 -8.91 -2.41 10.87
C SER A 205 -8.79 -1.31 11.92
N PHE A 206 -9.43 -1.50 13.06
CA PHE A 206 -9.42 -0.52 14.13
C PHE A 206 -9.60 -1.22 15.47
N TYR A 207 -8.70 -0.92 16.38
CA TYR A 207 -8.83 -1.26 17.78
C TYR A 207 -8.08 -0.20 18.59
N ILE A 208 -8.81 0.60 19.33
CA ILE A 208 -8.26 1.42 20.39
C ILE A 208 -9.03 1.07 21.65
N GLN A 209 -8.35 0.99 22.79
CA GLN A 209 -9.00 0.65 24.05
C GLN A 209 -10.23 1.53 24.27
N GLN A 210 -11.36 0.90 24.64
CA GLN A 210 -12.59 1.63 24.92
C GLN A 210 -12.38 2.47 26.20
N SER A 211 -12.66 3.76 26.12
CA SER A 211 -12.83 4.63 27.29
C SER A 211 -14.19 5.29 27.24
N GLU A 212 -14.64 5.87 28.36
CA GLU A 212 -15.89 6.64 28.40
C GLU A 212 -15.81 7.79 27.39
N GLN A 213 -16.75 7.81 26.43
CA GLN A 213 -16.79 8.77 25.32
C GLN A 213 -15.45 8.95 24.56
N CYS A 214 -14.57 7.95 24.62
CA CYS A 214 -13.22 8.00 24.03
C CYS A 214 -12.37 9.19 24.52
N LEU A 215 -12.54 9.62 25.78
CA LEU A 215 -11.82 10.78 26.33
C LEU A 215 -10.35 10.51 26.68
N GLU A 216 -9.99 9.30 27.08
CA GLU A 216 -8.62 8.95 27.51
C GLU A 216 -7.81 8.36 26.36
N THR A 217 -8.39 7.36 25.69
CA THR A 217 -7.81 6.68 24.54
C THR A 217 -8.69 6.86 23.33
N SER A 218 -8.15 7.44 22.27
CA SER A 218 -8.91 7.71 21.06
C SER A 218 -8.05 7.95 19.84
N LEU A 219 -8.68 7.85 18.67
CA LEU A 219 -8.27 8.55 17.48
C LEU A 219 -9.25 9.71 17.26
N GLU A 220 -8.79 10.93 17.48
CA GLU A 220 -9.54 12.14 17.17
C GLU A 220 -9.13 12.69 15.80
N VAL A 221 -10.10 12.98 14.95
CA VAL A 221 -9.90 13.51 13.59
C VAL A 221 -10.41 14.95 13.56
N ARG A 222 -9.54 15.90 13.19
CA ARG A 222 -9.86 17.32 13.03
C ARG A 222 -9.86 17.72 11.56
N ASP A 223 -10.86 18.51 11.16
CA ASP A 223 -11.03 19.05 9.81
C ASP A 223 -10.15 20.28 9.58
N GLY A 224 -8.84 20.05 9.49
CA GLY A 224 -7.84 21.08 9.27
C GLY A 224 -6.52 20.75 9.97
N PRO A 225 -5.52 21.64 9.85
CA PRO A 225 -4.15 21.32 10.24
C PRO A 225 -3.86 21.51 11.73
N THR A 226 -4.83 21.94 12.54
CA THR A 226 -4.60 22.33 13.95
C THR A 226 -5.55 21.64 14.92
N ARG A 227 -5.16 21.59 16.21
CA ARG A 227 -6.02 21.06 17.28
C ARG A 227 -7.31 21.87 17.50
N ASN A 228 -7.32 23.12 17.05
CA ASN A 228 -8.49 24.01 17.12
C ASN A 228 -9.43 23.84 15.92
N SER A 229 -9.03 23.08 14.91
CA SER A 229 -9.89 22.79 13.76
C SER A 229 -11.12 21.98 14.20
N PRO A 230 -12.27 22.12 13.50
CA PRO A 230 -13.51 21.44 13.85
C PRO A 230 -13.30 19.92 13.99
N PRO A 231 -13.82 19.25 15.03
CA PRO A 231 -13.72 17.80 15.15
C PRO A 231 -14.68 17.12 14.16
N LEU A 232 -14.19 16.12 13.43
CA LEU A 232 -15.00 15.25 12.56
C LEU A 232 -15.39 13.95 13.25
N ALA A 233 -14.46 13.38 14.02
CA ALA A 233 -14.68 12.11 14.69
C ALA A 233 -13.81 12.00 15.94
N ARG A 234 -14.29 11.24 16.92
CA ARG A 234 -13.51 10.75 18.05
C ARG A 234 -13.84 9.27 18.25
N LEU A 235 -12.86 8.42 18.02
CA LEU A 235 -13.06 7.00 17.80
C LEU A 235 -12.27 6.18 18.82
N CYS A 236 -12.92 5.18 19.41
CA CYS A 236 -12.31 4.14 20.25
C CYS A 236 -13.20 2.89 20.23
N GLY A 237 -12.71 1.79 20.78
CA GLY A 237 -13.36 0.48 20.73
C GLY A 237 -12.75 -0.43 19.65
N TYR A 238 -13.42 -1.56 19.41
CA TYR A 238 -12.97 -2.65 18.52
C TYR A 238 -13.77 -2.75 17.21
N ALA A 239 -14.86 -1.99 17.08
CA ALA A 239 -15.64 -1.95 15.86
C ALA A 239 -14.92 -1.07 14.82
N VAL A 240 -14.86 -1.54 13.56
CA VAL A 240 -14.32 -0.76 12.45
C VAL A 240 -15.24 0.45 12.22
N PRO A 241 -14.74 1.70 12.35
CA PRO A 241 -15.54 2.90 12.20
C PRO A 241 -16.03 3.12 10.75
N ASN A 242 -17.06 3.95 10.61
CA ASN A 242 -17.45 4.49 9.31
C ASN A 242 -16.33 5.38 8.72
N PRO A 243 -16.27 5.54 7.39
CA PRO A 243 -15.35 6.47 6.76
C PRO A 243 -15.52 7.90 7.26
N VAL A 244 -14.44 8.67 7.22
CA VAL A 244 -14.45 10.11 7.58
C VAL A 244 -14.11 10.93 6.34
N PHE A 245 -14.90 11.95 6.06
CA PHE A 245 -14.73 12.83 4.90
C PHE A 245 -14.44 14.26 5.39
N SER A 246 -13.36 14.87 4.90
CA SER A 246 -13.00 16.25 5.23
C SER A 246 -13.79 17.25 4.41
N THR A 247 -13.94 18.48 4.90
CA THR A 247 -14.49 19.58 4.11
C THR A 247 -13.40 20.36 3.36
N GLY A 248 -12.15 20.28 3.84
CA GLY A 248 -10.99 20.94 3.24
C GLY A 248 -9.86 19.98 2.87
N ASN A 249 -8.69 20.54 2.59
CA ASN A 249 -7.52 19.82 2.10
C ASN A 249 -6.52 19.40 3.19
N ALA A 250 -6.90 19.49 4.46
CA ALA A 250 -6.03 19.10 5.57
C ALA A 250 -6.80 18.34 6.65
N LEU A 251 -6.18 17.32 7.21
CA LEU A 251 -6.66 16.60 8.39
C LEU A 251 -5.54 16.49 9.42
N LEU A 252 -5.90 16.72 10.69
CA LEU A 252 -5.05 16.42 11.83
C LEU A 252 -5.67 15.26 12.61
N LEU A 253 -4.91 14.17 12.73
CA LEU A 253 -5.29 12.98 13.48
C LEU A 253 -4.47 12.94 14.77
N LEU A 254 -5.16 12.94 15.90
CA LEU A 254 -4.59 12.89 17.23
C LEU A 254 -4.91 11.53 17.83
N ALA A 255 -3.91 10.65 17.93
CA ALA A 255 -4.08 9.33 18.51
C ALA A 255 -3.49 9.28 19.92
N SER A 256 -4.25 8.73 20.86
CA SER A 256 -3.87 8.47 22.24
C SER A 256 -4.23 7.03 22.59
N GLY A 257 -3.26 6.26 23.08
CA GLY A 257 -3.43 4.85 23.43
C GLY A 257 -2.48 4.41 24.54
N THR A 258 -2.63 3.15 24.98
CA THR A 258 -1.86 2.57 26.09
C THR A 258 -0.67 1.71 25.63
N ALA A 259 -0.21 1.88 24.39
CA ALA A 259 0.89 1.14 23.74
C ALA A 259 0.78 -0.40 23.74
N SER A 260 -0.28 -0.98 24.29
CA SER A 260 -0.52 -2.42 24.29
C SER A 260 -1.87 -2.68 23.63
N TYR A 261 -1.87 -3.59 22.65
CA TYR A 261 -3.06 -4.02 21.94
C TYR A 261 -3.87 -2.88 21.31
N THR A 262 -3.27 -1.76 20.87
CA THR A 262 -4.00 -0.68 20.16
C THR A 262 -3.45 -0.52 18.75
N HIS A 263 -4.29 -0.67 17.74
CA HIS A 263 -3.89 -0.56 16.34
C HIS A 263 -4.98 0.07 15.46
N PHE A 264 -4.56 0.64 14.33
CA PHE A 264 -5.46 1.00 13.24
C PHE A 264 -4.76 0.90 11.89
N ASP A 265 -5.54 0.63 10.86
CA ASP A 265 -5.10 0.57 9.47
C ASP A 265 -6.08 1.39 8.63
N ILE A 266 -5.61 2.56 8.21
CA ILE A 266 -6.43 3.56 7.51
C ILE A 266 -5.84 3.77 6.12
N THR A 267 -6.65 3.75 5.08
CA THR A 267 -6.25 4.25 3.77
C THR A 267 -6.90 5.60 3.56
N TYR A 268 -6.15 6.60 3.10
CA TYR A 268 -6.71 7.88 2.69
C TYR A 268 -6.59 8.09 1.18
N THR A 269 -7.54 8.85 0.65
CA THR A 269 -7.54 9.30 -0.74
C THR A 269 -7.85 10.78 -0.79
N THR A 270 -7.43 11.45 -1.86
CA THR A 270 -7.74 12.85 -2.12
C THR A 270 -8.42 13.03 -3.47
N THR A 271 -9.34 14.00 -3.55
CA THR A 271 -10.08 14.30 -4.78
C THR A 271 -10.47 15.78 -4.87
N ASP A 272 -10.49 16.31 -6.08
CA ASP A 272 -10.99 17.66 -6.42
C ASP A 272 -12.47 17.65 -6.83
N LYS A 273 -13.13 16.49 -6.82
CA LYS A 273 -14.54 16.33 -7.25
C LYS A 273 -15.56 16.47 -6.13
N GLY A 274 -15.12 16.89 -4.94
CA GLY A 274 -15.94 17.04 -3.74
C GLY A 274 -15.77 15.87 -2.76
N GLN A 275 -16.37 16.01 -1.58
CA GLN A 275 -16.12 15.15 -0.42
C GLN A 275 -16.34 13.67 -0.74
N GLY A 276 -15.28 12.87 -0.68
CA GLY A 276 -15.33 11.42 -0.91
C GLY A 276 -15.61 10.99 -2.35
N CYS A 277 -15.63 11.91 -3.31
CA CYS A 277 -15.93 11.62 -4.70
C CYS A 277 -14.69 11.14 -5.46
N GLY A 278 -14.37 9.86 -5.30
CA GLY A 278 -13.29 9.21 -6.04
C GLY A 278 -11.91 9.36 -5.43
N GLY A 279 -10.90 9.06 -6.24
CA GLY A 279 -9.49 9.06 -5.86
C GLY A 279 -8.75 7.84 -6.39
N LYS A 280 -7.43 7.83 -6.22
CA LYS A 280 -6.60 6.67 -6.57
C LYS A 280 -6.29 5.88 -5.32
N LEU A 281 -6.42 4.55 -5.37
CA LEU A 281 -6.09 3.65 -4.28
C LEU A 281 -5.07 2.63 -4.77
N PHE A 282 -3.95 2.53 -4.07
CA PHE A 282 -3.01 1.44 -4.27
C PHE A 282 -2.72 0.75 -2.95
N ASN A 283 -3.04 -0.54 -2.85
CA ASN A 283 -2.75 -1.37 -1.68
C ASN A 283 -2.87 -2.87 -2.04
N TYR A 284 -2.42 -3.76 -1.17
CA TYR A 284 -2.69 -5.21 -1.28
C TYR A 284 -4.16 -5.57 -0.98
N GLY A 285 -4.86 -4.67 -0.32
CA GLY A 285 -6.28 -4.78 -0.04
C GLY A 285 -6.74 -3.57 0.74
N GLY A 286 -8.04 -3.34 0.73
CA GLY A 286 -8.60 -2.17 1.36
C GLY A 286 -10.11 -2.11 1.21
N VAL A 287 -10.66 -1.03 1.76
CA VAL A 287 -12.08 -0.70 1.68
C VAL A 287 -12.22 0.73 1.20
N PHE A 288 -13.27 1.00 0.42
CA PHE A 288 -13.69 2.33 0.04
C PHE A 288 -15.21 2.33 -0.16
N THR A 289 -15.81 3.51 -0.16
CA THR A 289 -17.27 3.64 -0.13
C THR A 289 -17.76 4.70 -1.09
N SER A 290 -19.06 4.71 -1.34
CA SER A 290 -19.74 5.86 -1.92
C SER A 290 -19.47 7.12 -1.07
N PRO A 291 -19.57 8.33 -1.67
CA PRO A 291 -19.35 9.57 -0.95
C PRO A 291 -20.28 9.69 0.27
N LEU A 292 -19.77 10.19 1.39
CA LEU A 292 -20.52 10.45 2.64
C LEU A 292 -21.18 9.23 3.31
N TYR A 293 -20.94 8.00 2.83
CA TYR A 293 -21.43 6.77 3.47
C TYR A 293 -21.13 6.75 4.97
N PRO A 294 -22.08 6.37 5.85
CA PRO A 294 -23.38 5.75 5.56
C PRO A 294 -24.53 6.73 5.31
N ASN A 295 -24.26 8.03 5.21
CA ASN A 295 -25.30 9.01 4.90
C ASN A 295 -25.64 8.97 3.42
N ASN A 296 -26.92 9.13 3.10
CA ASN A 296 -27.38 9.17 1.72
C ASN A 296 -26.76 10.35 0.96
N TYR A 297 -26.11 10.05 -0.15
CA TYR A 297 -25.50 11.05 -1.01
C TYR A 297 -26.43 11.41 -2.16
N ARG A 298 -27.11 12.57 -2.04
CA ARG A 298 -28.14 13.04 -2.98
C ARG A 298 -27.68 14.22 -3.84
N ASN A 299 -26.47 14.12 -4.38
CA ASN A 299 -25.94 15.12 -5.30
C ASN A 299 -25.74 14.50 -6.68
N SER A 300 -26.09 15.24 -7.73
CA SER A 300 -25.73 14.83 -9.09
C SER A 300 -24.22 14.88 -9.25
N SER A 301 -23.61 13.70 -9.41
CA SER A 301 -22.15 13.59 -9.54
C SER A 301 -21.77 12.32 -10.30
N GLN A 302 -20.54 12.33 -10.80
CA GLN A 302 -19.87 11.15 -11.34
C GLN A 302 -18.53 11.03 -10.64
N CYS A 303 -18.42 10.05 -9.75
CA CYS A 303 -17.23 9.79 -8.95
C CYS A 303 -16.48 8.58 -9.50
N ARG A 304 -15.14 8.65 -9.52
CA ARG A 304 -14.29 7.58 -10.06
C ARG A 304 -13.21 7.18 -9.07
N TRP A 305 -13.14 5.89 -8.75
CA TRP A 305 -12.07 5.29 -7.97
C TRP A 305 -11.23 4.40 -8.87
N ASP A 306 -9.93 4.68 -8.93
CA ASP A 306 -8.97 3.83 -9.64
C ASP A 306 -8.23 2.98 -8.60
N VAL A 307 -8.54 1.69 -8.56
CA VAL A 307 -8.01 0.75 -7.58
C VAL A 307 -6.94 -0.10 -8.24
N SER A 308 -5.72 -0.03 -7.72
CA SER A 308 -4.58 -0.81 -8.20
C SER A 308 -4.01 -1.68 -7.09
N VAL A 309 -3.64 -2.91 -7.44
CA VAL A 309 -2.90 -3.83 -6.57
C VAL A 309 -1.45 -3.99 -7.08
N PRO A 310 -0.54 -4.53 -6.27
CA PRO A 310 0.86 -4.71 -6.67
C PRO A 310 1.03 -5.51 -7.96
N ILE A 311 2.08 -5.16 -8.69
CA ILE A 311 2.43 -5.76 -9.98
C ILE A 311 2.59 -7.28 -9.85
N GLY A 312 2.14 -8.02 -10.87
CA GLY A 312 2.14 -9.49 -10.86
C GLY A 312 0.97 -10.10 -10.07
N THR A 313 0.00 -9.30 -9.63
CA THR A 313 -1.27 -9.76 -9.04
C THR A 313 -2.47 -9.22 -9.81
N VAL A 314 -3.62 -9.87 -9.63
CA VAL A 314 -4.93 -9.42 -10.15
C VAL A 314 -5.80 -8.90 -9.02
N THR A 315 -6.69 -7.95 -9.32
CA THR A 315 -7.61 -7.39 -8.34
C THR A 315 -8.82 -8.30 -8.14
N LEU A 316 -9.14 -8.63 -6.89
CA LEU A 316 -10.46 -9.09 -6.49
C LEU A 316 -11.24 -7.93 -5.88
N LEU A 317 -12.47 -7.69 -6.32
CA LEU A 317 -13.34 -6.63 -5.82
C LEU A 317 -14.75 -7.16 -5.54
N LYS A 318 -15.30 -6.83 -4.37
CA LYS A 318 -16.69 -7.14 -4.00
C LYS A 318 -17.34 -5.95 -3.33
N PHE A 319 -18.65 -5.83 -3.48
CA PHE A 319 -19.45 -4.90 -2.70
C PHE A 319 -20.01 -5.65 -1.49
N THR A 320 -19.62 -5.24 -0.27
CA THR A 320 -20.16 -5.83 0.97
C THR A 320 -21.44 -5.17 1.44
N VAL A 321 -21.70 -3.96 0.95
CA VAL A 321 -22.97 -3.23 1.07
C VAL A 321 -23.26 -2.63 -0.29
N PHE A 322 -24.47 -2.78 -0.78
CA PHE A 322 -24.89 -2.18 -2.04
C PHE A 322 -26.38 -1.80 -1.99
N ASP A 323 -26.65 -0.51 -1.85
CA ASP A 323 -27.99 0.06 -1.89
C ASP A 323 -27.90 1.44 -2.55
N ILE A 324 -28.25 1.51 -3.82
CA ILE A 324 -28.24 2.76 -4.60
C ILE A 324 -29.65 3.19 -5.01
N GLY A 325 -30.64 2.78 -4.21
CA GLY A 325 -32.04 3.14 -4.39
C GLY A 325 -32.83 2.15 -5.24
N PRO A 326 -34.06 2.51 -5.66
CA PRO A 326 -34.95 1.65 -6.43
C PRO A 326 -34.53 1.49 -7.90
N ARG A 327 -34.96 0.40 -8.55
CA ARG A 327 -34.64 0.12 -9.97
C ARG A 327 -35.13 1.18 -10.97
N ASN A 328 -36.11 2.02 -10.61
CA ASN A 328 -36.59 3.09 -11.49
C ASN A 328 -35.62 4.28 -11.60
N THR A 329 -34.54 4.31 -10.82
CA THR A 329 -33.45 5.31 -10.95
C THR A 329 -32.22 4.78 -11.68
N CYS A 330 -32.25 3.55 -12.23
CA CYS A 330 -31.11 2.92 -12.90
C CYS A 330 -30.53 3.69 -14.09
N ASP A 331 -31.29 4.61 -14.70
CA ASP A 331 -30.80 5.47 -15.78
C ASP A 331 -29.92 6.62 -15.28
N SER A 332 -30.05 7.00 -13.99
CA SER A 332 -29.36 8.13 -13.36
C SER A 332 -28.47 7.75 -12.17
N ASP A 333 -28.67 6.57 -11.61
CA ASP A 333 -28.05 6.08 -10.39
C ASP A 333 -27.56 4.65 -10.62
N PHE A 334 -26.25 4.50 -10.83
CA PHE A 334 -25.63 3.23 -11.16
C PHE A 334 -24.12 3.23 -10.86
N VAL A 335 -23.56 2.04 -10.68
CA VAL A 335 -22.13 1.80 -10.55
C VAL A 335 -21.64 1.00 -11.75
N GLU A 336 -20.64 1.51 -12.46
CA GLU A 336 -19.96 0.79 -13.54
C GLU A 336 -18.60 0.31 -13.09
N LEU A 337 -18.21 -0.85 -13.60
CA LEU A 337 -16.94 -1.49 -13.34
C LEU A 337 -16.18 -1.71 -14.64
N TYR A 338 -14.91 -1.32 -14.64
CA TYR A 338 -14.00 -1.45 -15.78
C TYR A 338 -12.71 -2.16 -15.33
N ASP A 339 -12.17 -3.03 -16.19
CA ASP A 339 -10.78 -3.46 -16.06
C ASP A 339 -9.88 -2.49 -16.81
N VAL A 340 -8.76 -2.12 -16.20
CA VAL A 340 -7.82 -1.13 -16.75
C VAL A 340 -6.48 -1.79 -17.03
N ASP A 341 -6.06 -1.71 -18.29
CA ASP A 341 -4.70 -1.97 -18.71
C ASP A 341 -3.95 -0.63 -18.77
N ILE A 342 -3.22 -0.33 -17.70
CA ILE A 342 -2.45 0.93 -17.56
C ILE A 342 -1.40 1.05 -18.68
N GLU A 343 -0.82 -0.07 -19.12
CA GLU A 343 0.30 -0.07 -20.07
C GLU A 343 -0.17 0.27 -21.48
N ASN A 344 -1.26 -0.36 -21.92
CA ASN A 344 -1.86 -0.11 -23.23
C ASN A 344 -2.84 1.06 -23.22
N ASN A 345 -3.08 1.66 -22.04
CA ASN A 345 -4.08 2.71 -21.83
C ASN A 345 -5.48 2.30 -22.34
N VAL A 346 -5.87 1.06 -22.03
CA VAL A 346 -7.15 0.47 -22.44
C VAL A 346 -8.03 0.28 -21.21
N GLU A 347 -9.27 0.74 -21.29
CA GLU A 347 -10.32 0.49 -20.29
C GLU A 347 -11.40 -0.39 -20.90
N THR A 348 -11.69 -1.53 -20.28
CA THR A 348 -12.69 -2.49 -20.76
C THR A 348 -13.87 -2.51 -19.81
N PHE A 349 -15.04 -2.08 -20.28
CA PHE A 349 -16.30 -2.18 -19.53
C PHE A 349 -16.60 -3.64 -19.19
N LYS A 350 -17.02 -3.89 -17.94
CA LYS A 350 -17.38 -5.23 -17.46
C LYS A 350 -18.84 -5.34 -17.14
N THR A 351 -19.34 -4.46 -16.29
CA THR A 351 -20.73 -4.52 -15.84
C THR A 351 -21.18 -3.17 -15.29
N ARG A 352 -22.50 -3.03 -15.23
CA ARG A 352 -23.21 -1.94 -14.56
C ARG A 352 -24.16 -2.54 -13.54
N TYR A 353 -24.09 -2.06 -12.31
CA TYR A 353 -25.00 -2.41 -11.22
C TYR A 353 -25.93 -1.25 -10.91
N CYS A 354 -27.20 -1.52 -10.68
CA CYS A 354 -28.17 -0.51 -10.29
C CYS A 354 -29.28 -1.07 -9.39
N GLY A 355 -29.99 -0.18 -8.70
CA GLY A 355 -31.14 -0.55 -7.89
C GLY A 355 -30.83 -1.61 -6.82
N GLU A 356 -31.62 -2.68 -6.83
CA GLU A 356 -31.51 -3.85 -5.94
C GLU A 356 -30.64 -4.98 -6.53
N ASP A 357 -29.70 -4.65 -7.41
CA ASP A 357 -28.74 -5.66 -7.89
C ASP A 357 -27.88 -6.18 -6.73
N ASN A 358 -27.45 -7.45 -6.83
CA ASN A 358 -26.51 -8.06 -5.90
C ASN A 358 -25.17 -8.26 -6.61
N PRO A 359 -24.21 -7.33 -6.49
CA PRO A 359 -22.94 -7.42 -7.20
C PRO A 359 -22.17 -8.69 -6.85
N VAL A 360 -21.75 -9.41 -7.89
CA VAL A 360 -20.89 -10.59 -7.72
C VAL A 360 -19.44 -10.19 -7.52
N LEU A 361 -18.64 -11.09 -6.95
CA LEU A 361 -17.18 -10.93 -6.90
C LEU A 361 -16.63 -10.74 -8.30
N HIS A 362 -15.93 -9.63 -8.51
CA HIS A 362 -15.21 -9.33 -9.73
C HIS A 362 -13.73 -9.67 -9.60
N GLU A 363 -13.24 -10.51 -10.51
CA GLU A 363 -11.80 -10.75 -10.70
C GLU A 363 -11.34 -9.97 -11.93
N GLY A 364 -10.48 -8.99 -11.72
CA GLY A 364 -9.96 -8.16 -12.80
C GLY A 364 -9.03 -8.94 -13.73
N SER A 365 -9.02 -8.57 -15.01
CA SER A 365 -8.06 -9.11 -15.98
C SER A 365 -6.62 -8.63 -15.75
N THR A 366 -6.44 -7.55 -14.97
CA THR A 366 -5.16 -6.95 -14.61
C THR A 366 -5.13 -6.64 -13.10
N GLY A 367 -4.04 -6.01 -12.64
CA GLY A 367 -3.95 -5.46 -11.28
C GLY A 367 -4.70 -4.14 -11.07
N THR A 368 -5.44 -3.62 -12.05
CA THR A 368 -6.14 -2.33 -11.92
C THR A 368 -7.58 -2.41 -12.41
N VAL A 369 -8.49 -1.88 -11.59
CA VAL A 369 -9.92 -1.74 -11.91
C VAL A 369 -10.37 -0.32 -11.61
N SER A 370 -11.33 0.18 -12.39
CA SER A 370 -11.98 1.46 -12.13
C SER A 370 -13.45 1.25 -11.78
N VAL A 371 -13.88 1.88 -10.69
CA VAL A 371 -15.28 1.94 -10.26
C VAL A 371 -15.79 3.35 -10.54
N ILE A 372 -16.85 3.47 -11.33
CA ILE A 372 -17.49 4.75 -11.65
C ILE A 372 -18.88 4.75 -11.05
N TYR A 373 -19.14 5.63 -10.10
CA TYR A 373 -20.46 5.83 -9.51
C TYR A 373 -21.10 7.08 -10.09
N THR A 374 -22.18 6.89 -10.83
CA THR A 374 -23.04 7.99 -11.29
C THR A 374 -24.26 8.01 -10.38
N THR A 375 -24.59 9.18 -9.84
CA THR A 375 -25.71 9.35 -8.91
C THR A 375 -26.37 10.70 -9.14
N SER A 376 -27.63 10.81 -8.74
CA SER A 376 -28.50 11.97 -8.90
C SER A 376 -29.08 12.45 -7.56
N VAL A 377 -29.81 13.56 -7.61
CA VAL A 377 -30.59 14.07 -6.45
C VAL A 377 -31.74 13.14 -6.04
N HIS A 378 -32.13 12.20 -6.92
CA HIS A 378 -33.22 11.25 -6.67
C HIS A 378 -32.74 9.95 -6.02
N ASN A 379 -31.45 9.82 -5.71
CA ASN A 379 -30.93 8.63 -5.07
C ASN A 379 -31.58 8.41 -3.68
N GLY A 380 -32.28 7.29 -3.58
CA GLY A 380 -32.95 6.84 -2.36
C GLY A 380 -32.09 5.98 -1.45
N GLY A 381 -30.98 5.43 -1.97
CA GLY A 381 -30.15 4.44 -1.31
C GLY A 381 -29.20 5.00 -0.26
N THR A 382 -28.76 4.12 0.63
CA THR A 382 -27.79 4.39 1.70
C THR A 382 -26.34 4.40 1.20
N GLY A 383 -26.09 3.91 -0.02
CA GLY A 383 -24.79 3.89 -0.68
C GLY A 383 -24.20 2.48 -0.76
N TRP A 384 -22.88 2.41 -0.92
CA TRP A 384 -22.19 1.13 -1.07
C TRP A 384 -20.82 1.13 -0.40
N VAL A 385 -20.36 -0.08 -0.05
CA VAL A 385 -19.04 -0.35 0.52
C VAL A 385 -18.38 -1.41 -0.35
N ALA A 386 -17.25 -1.06 -0.96
CA ALA A 386 -16.44 -1.96 -1.77
C ALA A 386 -15.19 -2.38 -1.00
N ARG A 387 -14.88 -3.68 -1.03
CA ARG A 387 -13.61 -4.25 -0.56
C ARG A 387 -12.84 -4.75 -1.77
N PHE A 388 -11.52 -4.58 -1.74
CA PHE A 388 -10.63 -5.13 -2.74
C PHE A 388 -9.45 -5.85 -2.13
N THR A 389 -8.85 -6.78 -2.87
CA THR A 389 -7.62 -7.46 -2.47
C THR A 389 -6.81 -7.98 -3.66
N ALA A 390 -5.51 -8.14 -3.46
CA ALA A 390 -4.57 -8.70 -4.42
C ALA A 390 -4.62 -10.24 -4.42
N LYS A 391 -4.73 -10.83 -5.59
CA LYS A 391 -4.68 -12.27 -5.82
C LYS A 391 -3.53 -12.61 -6.76
N HIS A 392 -2.69 -13.58 -6.38
CA HIS A 392 -1.68 -14.09 -7.29
C HIS A 392 -2.31 -14.88 -8.45
N PRO A 393 -1.81 -14.74 -9.68
CA PRO A 393 -2.27 -15.52 -10.83
C PRO A 393 -2.22 -17.02 -10.53
N GLY A 394 -3.35 -17.71 -10.62
CA GLY A 394 -3.45 -19.15 -10.35
C GLY A 394 -3.75 -19.54 -8.89
N ALA A 395 -3.80 -18.59 -7.95
CA ALA A 395 -4.29 -18.88 -6.60
C ALA A 395 -5.79 -19.20 -6.63
N THR A 396 -6.23 -20.19 -5.87
CA THR A 396 -7.66 -20.46 -5.66
C THR A 396 -8.23 -19.48 -4.65
N VAL A 397 -9.40 -18.91 -4.92
CA VAL A 397 -10.12 -18.08 -3.94
C VAL A 397 -10.80 -19.03 -2.96
N ALA A 398 -10.21 -19.18 -1.77
CA ALA A 398 -10.82 -19.93 -0.67
C ALA A 398 -11.66 -18.97 0.18
N ASP A 399 -12.98 -19.19 0.16
CA ASP A 399 -14.02 -18.54 0.99
C ASP A 399 -14.26 -17.02 0.82
N ASP A 400 -15.54 -16.65 0.96
CA ASP A 400 -16.09 -15.28 0.85
C ASP A 400 -15.67 -14.33 2.01
N ASN A 401 -14.83 -14.78 2.94
CA ASN A 401 -14.52 -14.11 4.20
C ASN A 401 -13.21 -13.28 4.17
N TRP A 402 -13.15 -12.32 3.25
CA TRP A 402 -12.05 -11.34 3.15
C TRP A 402 -12.50 -9.88 3.29
#